data_AF-A0A939M5N9-F1
#
_entry.id   AF-A0A939M5N9-F1
#
_cell.length_a   1.000
_cell.length_b   1.000
_cell.length_c   1.000
_cell.angle_alpha   90.00
_cell.angle_beta   90.00
_cell.angle_gamma   90.00
#
_symmetry.space_group_name_H-M   'P 1'
#
loop_
_entity.id
_entity.type
_entity.pdbx_description
1 polymer ?
#
loop_
_entity_poly.entity_id
_entity_poly.type
_entity_poly.pdbx_seq_one_letter_code
_entity_poly.pdbx_strand_id
1 'polypeptide(L)'
;MTAPSHRSFDTAVPLEAPQDLVGFEASHLAAIAVRRRLPFALVLSFVFVALLIAASIAPSLFTHFDPLVGDFSEGLKPPGWAHLFGTDRLGRDVFARTVFGTRYSLLIGSGGVAVGLGAGIVLGIIAGQRNRILDEAVSRLFDMLSSFPGVLLAMLIVTFLGQGMLNIAIAVGIAGIPKFGRVVRAQTQLIRDADYVTHAAEDFLSDYSRISRLREGRRTASLSQIAWRTTASLPPQFAKPCSNGRWFSMIRR
;
A
#
# COMPACT_ATOMS: atom_id res chain seq x y z
N MET A 1 -61.17 13.62 22.60
CA MET A 1 -61.62 13.02 21.32
C MET A 1 -61.31 14.01 20.21
N THR A 2 -60.13 13.93 19.61
CA THR A 2 -59.79 14.59 18.33
C THR A 2 -58.74 13.70 17.66
N ALA A 3 -59.10 13.16 16.50
CA ALA A 3 -58.29 12.22 15.74
C ALA A 3 -57.19 12.95 14.95
N PRO A 4 -56.01 12.34 14.72
CA PRO A 4 -55.01 12.89 13.83
C PRO A 4 -55.39 12.62 12.36
N SER A 5 -55.31 13.65 11.52
CA SER A 5 -55.60 13.62 10.09
C SER A 5 -54.53 12.83 9.32
N HIS A 6 -54.96 11.79 8.58
CA HIS A 6 -54.16 11.13 7.56
C HIS A 6 -53.82 12.11 6.43
N ARG A 7 -52.52 12.34 6.15
CA ARG A 7 -52.09 12.90 4.86
C ARG A 7 -51.71 11.75 3.94
N SER A 8 -52.50 11.54 2.90
CA SER A 8 -52.17 10.69 1.76
C SER A 8 -51.07 11.37 0.94
N PHE A 9 -49.90 10.74 0.88
CA PHE A 9 -48.84 11.11 -0.08
C PHE A 9 -49.18 10.51 -1.44
N ASP A 10 -50.10 11.14 -2.17
CA ASP A 10 -50.25 10.95 -3.61
C ASP A 10 -49.39 12.00 -4.33
N THR A 11 -48.13 11.67 -4.59
CA THR A 11 -47.33 12.37 -5.61
C THR A 11 -46.75 11.33 -6.55
N ALA A 12 -47.56 10.87 -7.50
CA ALA A 12 -47.05 10.28 -8.71
C ALA A 12 -46.23 11.36 -9.44
N VAL A 13 -44.91 11.31 -9.27
CA VAL A 13 -43.96 12.09 -10.07
C VAL A 13 -43.97 11.47 -11.47
N PRO A 14 -44.33 12.21 -12.53
CA PRO A 14 -44.24 11.70 -13.89
C PRO A 14 -42.77 11.38 -14.21
N LEU A 15 -42.50 10.13 -14.61
CA LEU A 15 -41.19 9.71 -15.11
C LEU A 15 -41.00 10.21 -16.54
N GLU A 16 -40.79 11.51 -16.69
CA GLU A 16 -40.34 12.08 -17.96
C GLU A 16 -38.82 11.90 -18.03
N ALA A 17 -38.37 10.96 -18.87
CA ALA A 17 -36.95 10.68 -19.05
C ALA A 17 -36.25 11.94 -19.58
N PRO A 18 -35.15 12.42 -18.95
CA PRO A 18 -34.43 13.61 -19.39
C PRO A 18 -33.90 13.41 -20.81
N GLN A 19 -34.46 14.12 -21.80
CA GLN A 19 -34.03 14.07 -23.21
C GLN A 19 -32.64 14.71 -23.43
N ASP A 20 -32.14 15.39 -22.40
CA ASP A 20 -30.86 16.08 -22.26
C ASP A 20 -29.66 15.15 -22.02
N LEU A 21 -29.89 13.91 -21.59
CA LEU A 21 -28.80 12.93 -21.40
C LEU A 21 -28.23 12.41 -22.73
N VAL A 22 -29.02 12.36 -23.81
CA VAL A 22 -28.60 11.81 -25.10
C VAL A 22 -27.64 12.75 -25.86
N GLY A 23 -27.75 14.07 -25.63
CA GLY A 23 -26.86 15.07 -26.23
C GLY A 23 -25.50 15.19 -25.53
N PHE A 24 -25.46 14.96 -24.21
CA PHE A 24 -24.28 15.18 -23.40
C PHE A 24 -23.19 14.11 -23.64
N GLU A 25 -23.59 12.85 -23.83
CA GLU A 25 -22.64 11.75 -24.06
C GLU A 25 -21.90 11.85 -25.40
N ALA A 26 -22.57 12.26 -26.47
CA ALA A 26 -21.96 12.33 -27.80
C ALA A 26 -20.83 13.38 -27.88
N SER A 27 -20.99 14.53 -27.21
CA SER A 27 -19.95 15.57 -27.14
C SER A 27 -18.80 15.22 -26.19
N HIS A 28 -19.08 14.52 -25.08
CA HIS A 28 -18.05 14.13 -24.12
C HIS A 28 -17.18 12.97 -24.62
N LEU A 29 -17.75 12.03 -25.36
CA LEU A 29 -16.99 10.91 -25.93
C LEU A 29 -16.08 11.36 -27.09
N ALA A 30 -16.50 12.35 -27.88
CA ALA A 30 -15.64 12.95 -28.92
C ALA A 30 -14.47 13.77 -28.35
N ALA A 31 -14.61 14.32 -27.14
CA ALA A 31 -13.57 15.09 -26.46
C ALA A 31 -12.44 14.24 -25.84
N ILE A 32 -12.61 12.92 -25.76
CA ILE A 32 -11.60 12.00 -25.21
C ILE A 32 -10.56 11.58 -26.26
N ALA A 33 -10.85 11.77 -27.56
CA ALA A 33 -9.91 11.53 -28.64
C ALA A 33 -8.97 12.74 -28.91
N VAL A 34 -8.53 13.43 -27.87
CA VAL A 34 -7.39 14.35 -28.00
C VAL A 34 -6.15 13.49 -28.17
N ARG A 35 -5.59 13.49 -29.38
CA ARG A 35 -4.20 13.06 -29.64
C ARG A 35 -3.29 13.98 -28.84
N ARG A 36 -3.13 13.70 -27.53
CA ARG A 36 -2.28 14.47 -26.63
C ARG A 36 -0.86 14.34 -27.16
N ARG A 37 -0.37 15.38 -27.84
CA ARG A 37 1.07 15.52 -28.04
C ARG A 37 1.69 15.42 -26.66
N LEU A 38 2.61 14.46 -26.46
CA LEU A 38 3.30 14.33 -25.19
C LEU A 38 3.91 15.70 -24.87
N PRO A 39 3.63 16.27 -23.68
CA PRO A 39 4.19 17.56 -23.34
C PRO A 39 5.72 17.47 -23.45
N PHE A 40 6.35 18.50 -24.01
CA PHE A 40 7.80 18.52 -24.25
C PHE A 40 8.60 18.14 -22.99
N ALA A 41 8.13 18.60 -21.82
CA ALA A 41 8.70 18.24 -20.52
C ALA A 41 8.73 16.73 -20.25
N LEU A 42 7.66 16.01 -20.59
CA LEU A 42 7.59 14.56 -20.39
C LEU A 42 8.57 13.82 -21.31
N VAL A 43 8.67 14.23 -22.57
CA VAL A 43 9.65 13.67 -23.51
C VAL A 43 11.07 13.91 -22.99
N LEU A 44 11.36 15.12 -22.53
CA LEU A 44 12.68 15.47 -21.98
C LEU A 44 13.02 14.63 -20.73
N SER A 45 12.06 14.43 -19.82
CA SER A 45 12.24 13.57 -18.64
C SER A 45 12.53 12.12 -19.03
N PHE A 46 11.79 11.55 -19.99
CA PHE A 46 12.04 10.19 -20.47
C PHE A 46 13.42 10.05 -21.13
N VAL A 47 13.81 11.01 -21.96
CA VAL A 47 15.14 11.03 -22.59
C VAL A 47 16.24 11.11 -21.54
N PHE A 48 16.07 11.95 -20.52
CA PHE A 48 17.04 12.07 -19.43
C PHE A 48 17.18 10.77 -18.63
N VAL A 49 16.07 10.14 -18.24
CA VAL A 49 16.08 8.84 -17.55
C VAL A 49 16.72 7.75 -18.42
N ALA A 50 16.39 7.72 -19.71
CA ALA A 50 17.00 6.78 -20.66
C ALA A 50 18.52 6.98 -20.77
N LEU A 51 18.99 8.24 -20.76
CA LEU A 51 20.42 8.56 -20.75
C LEU A 51 21.09 8.08 -19.47
N LEU A 52 20.49 8.30 -18.30
CA LEU A 52 21.03 7.80 -17.02
C LEU A 52 21.14 6.27 -17.01
N ILE A 53 20.13 5.56 -17.52
CA ILE A 53 20.15 4.10 -17.64
C ILE A 53 21.24 3.66 -18.61
N ALA A 54 21.37 4.31 -19.77
CA ALA A 54 22.41 4.01 -20.74
C ALA A 54 23.82 4.23 -20.16
N ALA A 55 24.04 5.37 -19.48
CA ALA A 55 25.31 5.68 -18.82
C ALA A 55 25.63 4.69 -17.69
N SER A 56 24.61 4.18 -17.00
CA SER A 56 24.77 3.18 -15.94
C SER A 56 25.12 1.78 -16.47
N ILE A 57 24.57 1.38 -17.61
CA ILE A 57 24.76 0.03 -18.16
C ILE A 57 26.03 -0.02 -19.03
N ALA A 58 26.23 1.00 -19.86
CA ALA A 58 27.29 1.04 -20.85
C ALA A 58 28.01 2.41 -20.79
N PRO A 59 28.76 2.70 -19.71
CA PRO A 59 29.47 3.98 -19.53
C PRO A 59 30.51 4.24 -20.64
N SER A 60 31.04 3.18 -21.25
CA SER A 60 31.99 3.25 -22.37
C SER A 60 31.42 3.88 -23.64
N LEU A 61 30.09 4.00 -23.78
CA LEU A 61 29.48 4.73 -24.91
C LEU A 61 29.67 6.24 -24.79
N PHE A 62 29.84 6.76 -23.57
CA PHE A 62 29.90 8.19 -23.31
C PHE A 62 31.34 8.68 -23.15
N THR A 63 32.23 7.84 -22.63
CA THR A 63 33.63 8.20 -22.39
C THR A 63 34.54 6.99 -22.63
N HIS A 64 35.74 7.27 -23.13
CA HIS A 64 36.82 6.27 -23.29
C HIS A 64 37.90 6.43 -22.21
N PHE A 65 37.80 7.45 -21.35
CA PHE A 65 38.75 7.69 -20.27
C PHE A 65 38.50 6.75 -19.10
N ASP A 66 39.59 6.27 -18.48
CA ASP A 66 39.52 5.51 -17.24
C ASP A 66 39.18 6.46 -16.06
N PRO A 67 38.11 6.18 -15.28
CA PRO A 67 37.70 7.05 -14.17
C PRO A 67 38.64 7.01 -12.94
N LEU A 68 39.53 6.02 -12.84
CA LEU A 68 40.42 5.82 -11.70
C LEU A 68 41.86 6.26 -11.98
N VAL A 69 42.29 6.18 -13.24
CA VAL A 69 43.64 6.59 -13.65
C VAL A 69 43.68 8.11 -13.85
N GLY A 70 44.66 8.77 -13.23
CA GLY A 70 44.86 10.22 -13.35
C GLY A 70 46.33 10.56 -13.52
N ASP A 71 46.59 11.70 -14.14
CA ASP A 71 47.93 12.26 -14.30
C ASP A 71 48.08 13.52 -13.46
N PHE A 72 48.92 13.50 -12.43
CA PHE A 72 49.13 14.65 -11.55
C PHE A 72 49.60 15.91 -12.28
N SER A 73 50.27 15.78 -13.43
CA SER A 73 50.68 16.93 -14.25
C SER A 73 49.50 17.64 -14.91
N GLU A 74 48.39 16.94 -15.06
CA GLU A 74 47.14 17.41 -15.64
C GLU A 74 46.11 17.81 -14.55
N GLY A 75 46.55 18.01 -13.31
CA GLY A 75 45.66 18.35 -12.18
C GLY A 75 45.01 19.73 -12.29
N LEU A 76 43.75 19.84 -11.85
CA LEU A 76 42.98 21.09 -11.77
C LEU A 76 42.85 21.87 -13.10
N LYS A 77 42.78 21.16 -14.23
CA LYS A 77 42.56 21.80 -15.52
C LYS A 77 41.10 22.26 -15.68
N PRO A 78 40.88 23.43 -16.29
CA PRO A 78 39.53 23.92 -16.55
C PRO A 78 38.80 23.05 -17.59
N PRO A 79 37.47 23.17 -17.71
CA PRO A 79 36.68 22.50 -18.74
C PRO A 79 37.19 22.83 -20.15
N GLY A 80 37.29 21.82 -21.01
CA GLY A 80 37.75 21.97 -22.39
C GLY A 80 37.49 20.73 -23.25
N TRP A 81 37.92 20.77 -24.51
CA TRP A 81 37.68 19.66 -25.46
C TRP A 81 38.41 18.36 -25.09
N ALA A 82 39.56 18.45 -24.42
CA ALA A 82 40.28 17.29 -23.91
C ALA A 82 39.58 16.68 -22.67
N HIS A 83 39.03 17.53 -21.80
CA HIS A 83 38.35 17.15 -20.57
C HIS A 83 37.05 17.96 -20.43
N LEU A 84 35.91 17.38 -20.83
CA LEU A 84 34.64 18.12 -20.94
C LEU A 84 34.28 18.89 -19.67
N PHE A 85 34.50 18.29 -18.49
CA PHE A 85 34.24 18.89 -17.19
C PHE A 85 35.52 19.32 -16.44
N GLY A 86 36.68 19.26 -17.10
CA GLY A 86 37.99 19.47 -16.49
C GLY A 86 38.47 18.26 -15.68
N THR A 87 39.55 18.46 -14.93
CA THR A 87 40.21 17.41 -14.14
C THR A 87 40.18 17.71 -12.64
N ASP A 88 40.23 16.66 -11.82
CA ASP A 88 40.34 16.81 -10.36
C ASP A 88 41.79 17.09 -9.91
N ARG A 89 42.00 17.16 -8.58
CA ARG A 89 43.33 17.38 -7.98
C ARG A 89 44.36 16.28 -8.29
N LEU A 90 43.90 15.09 -8.68
CA LEU A 90 44.74 13.96 -9.06
C LEU A 90 44.86 13.85 -10.59
N GLY A 91 44.32 14.81 -11.35
CA GLY A 91 44.33 14.82 -12.80
C GLY A 91 43.42 13.77 -13.44
N ARG A 92 42.38 13.31 -12.74
CA ARG A 92 41.38 12.40 -13.30
C ARG A 92 40.28 13.18 -14.00
N ASP A 93 39.80 12.67 -15.13
CA ASP A 93 38.70 13.29 -15.88
C ASP A 93 37.38 13.26 -15.10
N VAL A 94 36.81 14.44 -14.82
CA VAL A 94 35.59 14.57 -13.99
C VAL A 94 34.35 14.07 -14.74
N PHE A 95 34.30 14.23 -16.06
CA PHE A 95 33.17 13.77 -16.87
C PHE A 95 33.08 12.24 -16.84
N ALA A 96 34.20 11.55 -17.04
CA ALA A 96 34.28 10.10 -16.97
C ALA A 96 33.88 9.58 -15.59
N ARG A 97 34.39 10.19 -14.51
CA ARG A 97 33.98 9.85 -13.14
C ARG A 97 32.48 10.05 -12.89
N THR A 98 31.86 11.04 -13.52
CA THR A 98 30.41 11.28 -13.41
C THR A 98 29.61 10.19 -14.14
N VAL A 99 30.02 9.83 -15.35
CA VAL A 99 29.38 8.76 -16.14
C VAL A 99 29.47 7.42 -15.41
N PHE A 100 30.68 7.00 -15.01
CA PHE A 100 30.87 5.75 -14.27
C PHE A 100 30.22 5.80 -12.87
N GLY A 101 30.21 6.97 -12.23
CA GLY A 101 29.55 7.24 -10.96
C GLY A 101 28.04 7.04 -11.00
N THR A 102 27.41 7.26 -12.15
CA THR A 102 25.96 7.18 -12.35
C THR A 102 25.40 5.81 -11.96
N ARG A 103 26.14 4.72 -12.26
CA ARG A 103 25.77 3.35 -11.86
C ARG A 103 25.69 3.20 -10.34
N TYR A 104 26.70 3.70 -9.62
CA TYR A 104 26.74 3.62 -8.17
C TYR A 104 25.60 4.44 -7.54
N SER A 105 25.37 5.66 -8.05
CA SER A 105 24.28 6.52 -7.57
C SER A 105 22.90 5.87 -7.77
N LEU A 106 22.65 5.28 -8.95
CA LEU A 106 21.40 4.58 -9.23
C LEU A 106 21.21 3.35 -8.34
N LEU A 107 22.22 2.51 -8.18
CA LEU A 107 22.13 1.29 -7.37
C LEU A 107 21.95 1.61 -5.89
N ILE A 108 22.72 2.56 -5.35
CA ILE A 108 22.61 2.99 -3.95
C ILE A 108 21.25 3.67 -3.71
N GLY A 109 20.85 4.58 -4.60
CA GLY A 109 19.60 5.31 -4.48
C GLY A 109 18.37 4.40 -4.59
N SER A 110 18.28 3.59 -5.66
CA SER A 110 17.17 2.66 -5.84
C SER A 110 17.14 1.57 -4.77
N GLY A 111 18.29 1.00 -4.40
CA GLY A 111 18.39 0.01 -3.34
C GLY A 111 17.98 0.56 -1.98
N GLY A 112 18.45 1.75 -1.63
CA GLY A 112 18.06 2.42 -0.39
C GLY A 112 16.57 2.75 -0.35
N VAL A 113 16.00 3.26 -1.46
CA VAL A 113 14.56 3.49 -1.57
C VAL A 113 13.80 2.17 -1.42
N ALA A 114 14.22 1.08 -2.07
CA ALA A 114 13.54 -0.21 -1.95
C ALA A 114 13.52 -0.72 -0.51
N VAL A 115 14.64 -0.62 0.21
CA VAL A 115 14.74 -1.03 1.63
C VAL A 115 13.87 -0.13 2.51
N GLY A 116 14.02 1.19 2.40
CA GLY A 116 13.26 2.15 3.21
C GLY A 116 11.76 2.11 2.95
N LEU A 117 11.37 1.99 1.68
CA LEU A 117 9.98 1.85 1.26
C LEU A 117 9.40 0.51 1.73
N GLY A 118 10.10 -0.60 1.52
CA GLY A 118 9.64 -1.93 1.91
C GLY A 118 9.42 -2.03 3.43
N ALA A 119 10.44 -1.71 4.22
CA ALA A 119 10.34 -1.72 5.67
C ALA A 119 9.35 -0.66 6.19
N GLY A 120 9.33 0.53 5.57
CA GLY A 120 8.38 1.60 5.89
C GLY A 120 6.93 1.20 5.64
N ILE A 121 6.63 0.53 4.52
CA ILE A 121 5.28 0.03 4.22
C ILE A 121 4.83 -0.97 5.28
N VAL A 122 5.66 -1.96 5.58
CA VAL A 122 5.33 -3.01 6.55
C VAL A 122 5.07 -2.39 7.93
N LEU A 123 5.99 -1.56 8.43
CA LEU A 123 5.84 -0.92 9.73
C LEU A 123 4.68 0.09 9.76
N GLY A 124 4.48 0.85 8.68
CA GLY A 124 3.40 1.82 8.55
C GLY A 124 2.02 1.17 8.57
N ILE A 125 1.85 0.03 7.87
CA ILE A 125 0.61 -0.75 7.92
C ILE A 125 0.38 -1.26 9.34
N ILE A 126 1.39 -1.85 9.98
CA ILE A 126 1.30 -2.37 11.37
C ILE A 126 0.85 -1.27 12.34
N ALA A 127 1.43 -0.07 12.23
CA ALA A 127 1.08 1.08 13.06
C ALA A 127 -0.30 1.69 12.73
N GLY A 128 -0.75 1.57 11.48
CA GLY A 128 -2.05 2.09 11.03
C GLY A 128 -3.26 1.27 11.50
N GLN A 129 -3.02 0.06 12.04
CA GLN A 129 -4.07 -0.79 12.59
C GLN A 129 -4.70 -0.19 13.86
N ARG A 130 -5.83 -0.75 14.31
CA ARG A 130 -6.56 -0.28 15.50
C ARG A 130 -5.85 -0.55 16.84
N ASN A 131 -4.62 -1.09 16.81
CA ASN A 131 -3.88 -1.49 18.01
C ASN A 131 -3.00 -0.33 18.52
N ARG A 132 -3.40 0.29 19.62
CA ARG A 132 -2.70 1.41 20.25
C ARG A 132 -1.26 1.08 20.69
N ILE A 133 -1.00 -0.16 21.09
CA ILE A 133 0.33 -0.55 21.58
C ILE A 133 1.32 -0.65 20.42
N LEU A 134 0.91 -1.30 19.32
CA LEU A 134 1.75 -1.42 18.13
C LEU A 134 1.99 -0.06 17.48
N ASP A 135 0.97 0.78 17.43
CA ASP A 135 1.06 2.14 16.91
C ASP A 135 2.08 2.98 17.71
N GLU A 136 1.99 2.97 19.04
CA GLU A 136 2.93 3.67 19.91
C GLU A 136 4.36 3.11 19.74
N ALA A 137 4.54 1.79 19.75
CA ALA A 137 5.86 1.17 19.64
C ALA A 137 6.56 1.53 18.31
N VAL A 138 5.84 1.46 17.19
CA VAL A 138 6.38 1.80 15.87
C VAL A 138 6.63 3.30 15.76
N SER A 139 5.74 4.14 16.30
CA SER A 139 5.93 5.60 16.31
C SER A 139 7.16 5.99 17.13
N ARG A 140 7.41 5.34 18.27
CA ARG A 140 8.63 5.52 19.06
C ARG A 140 9.88 5.12 18.30
N LEU A 141 9.84 3.99 17.58
CA LEU A 141 10.94 3.60 16.72
C LEU A 141 11.22 4.66 15.64
N PHE A 142 10.17 5.21 15.01
CA PHE A 142 10.33 6.29 14.03
C PHE A 142 10.93 7.56 14.64
N ASP A 143 10.57 7.91 15.86
CA ASP A 143 11.13 9.05 16.58
C ASP A 143 12.59 8.82 16.99
N MET A 144 12.94 7.61 17.43
CA MET A 144 14.32 7.21 17.71
C MET A 144 15.21 7.26 16.46
N LEU A 145 14.69 6.84 15.31
CA LEU A 145 15.43 6.90 14.05
C LEU A 145 15.54 8.34 13.51
N SER A 146 14.48 9.15 13.65
CA SER A 146 14.44 10.53 13.15
C SER A 146 15.16 11.54 14.05
N SER A 147 15.50 11.17 15.28
CA SER A 147 16.23 12.05 16.21
C SER A 147 17.67 12.31 15.74
N PHE A 148 18.24 11.37 14.97
CA PHE A 148 19.53 11.53 14.32
C PHE A 148 19.35 12.11 12.91
N PRO A 149 20.17 13.10 12.50
CA PRO A 149 20.25 13.51 11.10
C PRO A 149 20.51 12.29 10.19
N GLY A 150 19.71 12.13 9.14
CA GLY A 150 19.71 10.90 8.32
C GLY A 150 21.08 10.54 7.73
N VAL A 151 21.91 11.53 7.41
CA VAL A 151 23.30 11.32 6.95
C VAL A 151 24.18 10.74 8.06
N LEU A 152 24.05 11.24 9.30
CA LEU A 152 24.81 10.74 10.44
C LEU A 152 24.40 9.30 10.79
N LEU A 153 23.10 9.00 10.78
CA LEU A 153 22.61 7.64 11.01
C LEU A 153 23.12 6.68 9.92
N ALA A 154 23.07 7.09 8.65
CA ALA A 154 23.60 6.28 7.57
C ALA A 154 25.12 6.05 7.72
N MET A 155 25.89 7.07 8.07
CA MET A 155 27.33 6.95 8.32
C MET A 155 27.65 6.00 9.49
N LEU A 156 26.89 6.07 10.58
CA LEU A 156 27.03 5.16 11.73
C LEU A 156 26.84 3.71 11.29
N ILE A 157 25.75 3.42 10.56
CA ILE A 157 25.44 2.08 10.07
C ILE A 157 26.53 1.58 9.12
N VAL A 158 26.99 2.40 8.17
CA VAL A 158 28.07 2.03 7.24
C VAL A 158 29.38 1.74 7.99
N THR A 159 29.66 2.45 9.08
CA THR A 159 30.86 2.22 9.88
C THR A 159 30.84 0.84 10.54
N PHE A 160 29.68 0.38 11.01
CA PHE A 160 29.54 -0.97 11.58
C PHE A 160 29.46 -2.08 10.53
N LEU A 161 28.73 -1.87 9.43
CA LEU A 161 28.56 -2.88 8.37
C LEU A 161 29.79 -2.98 7.45
N GLY A 162 30.66 -1.96 7.45
CA GLY A 162 31.82 -1.86 6.56
C GLY A 162 31.49 -1.18 5.23
N GLN A 163 32.55 -0.79 4.51
CA GLN A 163 32.44 -0.11 3.23
C GLN A 163 31.94 -1.07 2.14
N GLY A 164 30.90 -0.65 1.41
CA GLY A 164 30.36 -1.39 0.29
C GLY A 164 29.10 -0.74 -0.26
N MET A 165 28.86 -0.88 -1.57
CA MET A 165 27.71 -0.28 -2.24
C MET A 165 26.37 -0.73 -1.62
N LEU A 166 26.27 -2.03 -1.30
CA LEU A 166 25.07 -2.62 -0.70
C LEU A 166 24.87 -2.14 0.75
N ASN A 167 25.95 -2.04 1.53
CA ASN A 167 25.87 -1.57 2.91
C ASN A 167 25.45 -0.10 2.98
N ILE A 168 25.96 0.75 2.08
CA ILE A 168 25.54 2.14 1.96
C ILE A 168 24.07 2.23 1.58
N ALA A 169 23.62 1.41 0.61
CA ALA A 169 22.21 1.37 0.22
C ALA A 169 21.30 0.99 1.40
N ILE A 170 21.64 -0.07 2.15
CA ILE A 170 20.90 -0.49 3.35
C ILE A 170 20.88 0.61 4.41
N ALA A 171 22.04 1.23 4.68
CA ALA A 171 22.15 2.29 5.68
C ALA A 171 21.26 3.50 5.36
N VAL A 172 21.32 3.98 4.12
CA VAL A 172 20.46 5.07 3.64
C VAL A 172 18.99 4.67 3.65
N GLY A 173 18.69 3.42 3.29
CA GLY A 173 17.32 2.88 3.32
C GLY A 173 16.74 2.84 4.74
N ILE A 174 17.50 2.35 5.71
CA ILE A 174 17.10 2.32 7.13
C ILE A 174 16.82 3.74 7.64
N ALA A 175 17.70 4.69 7.32
CA ALA A 175 17.49 6.09 7.68
C ALA A 175 16.22 6.69 7.03
N GLY A 176 15.76 6.15 5.90
CA GLY A 176 14.54 6.55 5.21
C GLY A 176 13.24 5.94 5.76
N ILE A 177 13.30 4.88 6.57
CA ILE A 177 12.13 4.13 7.07
C ILE A 177 11.07 5.06 7.71
N PRO A 178 11.40 5.99 8.62
CA PRO A 178 10.39 6.83 9.27
C PRO A 178 9.59 7.68 8.30
N LYS A 179 10.23 8.15 7.22
CA LYS A 179 9.59 9.01 6.21
C LYS A 179 8.51 8.25 5.45
N PHE A 180 8.84 7.06 4.95
CA PHE A 180 7.87 6.23 4.23
C PHE A 180 6.82 5.65 5.16
N GLY A 181 7.24 5.16 6.34
CA GLY A 181 6.33 4.55 7.31
C GLY A 181 5.27 5.50 7.86
N ARG A 182 5.61 6.76 8.11
CA ARG A 182 4.62 7.77 8.55
C ARG A 182 3.56 8.06 7.49
N VAL A 183 3.94 8.12 6.21
CA VAL A 183 3.00 8.31 5.10
C VAL A 183 2.06 7.11 4.99
N VAL A 184 2.62 5.90 4.99
CA VAL A 184 1.80 4.67 4.88
C VAL A 184 0.89 4.50 6.09
N ARG A 185 1.37 4.80 7.30
CA ARG A 185 0.55 4.83 8.52
C ARG A 185 -0.64 5.76 8.38
N ALA A 186 -0.43 7.00 7.95
CA ALA A 186 -1.51 7.97 7.76
C ALA A 186 -2.53 7.49 6.72
N GLN A 187 -2.08 6.97 5.58
CA GLN A 187 -2.96 6.42 4.55
C GLN A 187 -3.74 5.19 5.04
N THR A 188 -3.08 4.31 5.81
CA THR A 188 -3.72 3.12 6.37
C THR A 188 -4.82 3.50 7.37
N GLN A 189 -4.57 4.50 8.23
CA GLN A 189 -5.59 5.01 9.15
C GLN A 189 -6.79 5.61 8.40
N LEU A 190 -6.53 6.41 7.35
CA LEU A 190 -7.58 6.99 6.52
C LEU A 190 -8.45 5.94 5.82
N ILE A 191 -7.82 4.92 5.23
CA ILE A 191 -8.54 3.84 4.53
C ILE A 191 -9.33 3.00 5.53
N ARG A 192 -8.75 2.67 6.67
CA ARG A 192 -9.40 1.87 7.71
C ARG A 192 -10.68 2.51 8.24
N ASP A 193 -10.67 3.83 8.39
CA ASP A 193 -11.80 4.59 8.94
C ASP A 193 -12.81 5.01 7.85
N ALA A 194 -12.64 4.56 6.60
CA ALA A 194 -13.54 4.88 5.51
C ALA A 194 -14.81 4.01 5.52
N ASP A 195 -15.96 4.61 5.17
CA ASP A 195 -17.28 3.98 5.24
C ASP A 195 -17.40 2.66 4.46
N TYR A 196 -16.72 2.55 3.32
CA TYR A 196 -16.73 1.31 2.54
C TYR A 196 -16.01 0.15 3.25
N VAL A 197 -14.99 0.43 4.06
CA VAL A 197 -14.28 -0.59 4.86
C VAL A 197 -15.10 -0.98 6.08
N THR A 198 -15.71 -0.01 6.77
CA THR A 198 -16.54 -0.28 7.95
C THR A 198 -17.79 -1.07 7.57
N HIS A 199 -18.50 -0.69 6.51
CA HIS A 199 -19.66 -1.44 6.03
C HIS A 199 -19.29 -2.85 5.54
N ALA A 200 -18.18 -3.02 4.82
CA ALA A 200 -17.71 -4.34 4.41
C ALA A 200 -17.37 -5.23 5.62
N ALA A 201 -16.77 -4.65 6.66
CA ALA A 201 -16.46 -5.37 7.90
C ALA A 201 -17.74 -5.78 8.67
N GLU A 202 -18.74 -4.90 8.72
CA GLU A 202 -20.05 -5.20 9.34
C GLU A 202 -20.80 -6.29 8.59
N ASP A 203 -20.85 -6.22 7.26
CA ASP A 203 -21.52 -7.22 6.42
C ASP A 203 -20.84 -8.60 6.56
N PHE A 204 -19.51 -8.64 6.58
CA PHE A 204 -18.76 -9.87 6.81
C PHE A 204 -19.07 -10.50 8.18
N LEU A 205 -19.15 -9.70 9.24
CA LEU A 205 -19.52 -10.19 10.57
C LEU A 205 -20.98 -10.64 10.64
N SER A 206 -21.88 -9.95 9.94
CA SER A 206 -23.30 -10.32 9.80
C SER A 206 -23.45 -11.67 9.11
N ASP A 207 -22.76 -11.90 8.00
CA ASP A 207 -22.82 -13.15 7.24
C ASP A 207 -22.26 -14.35 8.04
N TYR A 208 -21.15 -14.16 8.76
CA TYR A 208 -20.62 -15.20 9.66
C TYR A 208 -21.62 -15.59 10.76
N SER A 209 -22.35 -14.62 11.32
CA SER A 209 -23.40 -14.87 12.31
C SER A 209 -24.62 -15.60 11.70
N ARG A 210 -24.87 -15.42 10.41
CA ARG A 210 -25.93 -16.09 9.66
C ARG A 210 -25.57 -17.54 9.36
N ILE A 211 -24.35 -17.79 8.88
CA ILE A 211 -23.83 -19.12 8.58
C ILE A 211 -23.76 -19.98 9.84
N SER A 212 -23.27 -19.41 10.96
CA SER A 212 -23.20 -20.13 12.23
C SER A 212 -24.60 -20.52 12.75
N ARG A 213 -25.60 -19.63 12.65
CA ARG A 213 -27.00 -19.94 13.00
C ARG A 213 -27.62 -21.00 12.11
N LEU A 214 -27.36 -20.98 10.79
CA LEU A 214 -27.85 -22.01 9.87
C LEU A 214 -27.18 -23.38 10.10
N ARG A 215 -25.92 -23.39 10.55
CA ARG A 215 -25.21 -24.61 10.92
C ARG A 215 -25.77 -25.23 12.21
N GLU A 216 -26.07 -24.39 13.21
CA GLU A 216 -26.69 -24.83 14.46
C GLU A 216 -28.14 -25.32 14.24
N GLY A 217 -28.91 -24.58 13.44
CA GLY A 217 -30.29 -24.94 13.08
C GLY A 217 -30.42 -26.25 12.28
N ARG A 218 -29.45 -26.57 11.41
CA ARG A 218 -29.41 -27.87 10.72
C ARG A 218 -29.06 -29.03 11.65
N ARG A 219 -28.21 -28.81 12.65
CA ARG A 219 -27.89 -29.83 13.66
C ARG A 219 -29.12 -30.18 14.50
N THR A 220 -29.87 -29.18 14.96
CA THR A 220 -31.07 -29.41 15.78
C THR A 220 -32.21 -30.03 14.98
N ALA A 221 -32.42 -29.62 13.72
CA ALA A 221 -33.42 -30.22 12.84
C ALA A 221 -33.12 -31.70 12.53
N SER A 222 -31.86 -32.05 12.24
CA SER A 222 -31.42 -33.43 12.02
C SER A 222 -31.65 -34.33 13.25
N LEU A 223 -31.26 -33.86 14.44
CA LEU A 223 -31.47 -34.61 15.69
C LEU A 223 -32.96 -34.83 15.99
N SER A 224 -33.80 -33.84 15.71
CA SER A 224 -35.25 -33.99 15.88
C SER A 224 -35.85 -35.00 14.90
N GLN A 225 -35.40 -35.03 13.64
CA GLN A 225 -35.87 -36.02 12.66
C GLN A 225 -35.40 -37.44 12.99
N ILE A 226 -34.18 -37.60 13.49
CA ILE A 226 -33.67 -38.90 13.96
C ILE A 226 -34.48 -39.36 15.18
N ALA A 227 -34.73 -38.47 16.14
CA ALA A 227 -35.53 -38.78 17.32
C ALA A 227 -36.99 -39.15 16.98
N TRP A 228 -37.61 -38.46 16.02
CA TRP A 228 -38.95 -38.80 15.53
C TRP A 228 -38.99 -40.13 14.77
N ARG A 229 -37.98 -40.43 13.95
CA ARG A 229 -37.88 -41.72 13.24
C ARG A 229 -37.70 -42.90 14.19
N THR A 230 -36.96 -42.75 15.28
CA THR A 230 -36.83 -43.82 16.29
C THR A 230 -38.07 -43.96 17.18
N THR A 231 -38.85 -42.90 17.40
CA THR A 231 -40.13 -43.03 18.12
C THR A 231 -41.24 -43.64 17.26
N ALA A 232 -41.26 -43.38 15.96
CA ALA A 232 -42.27 -43.91 15.03
C ALA A 232 -42.16 -45.42 14.76
N SER A 233 -41.02 -46.06 15.07
CA SER A 233 -40.82 -47.51 14.92
C SER A 233 -41.16 -48.32 16.18
N LEU A 234 -41.69 -47.69 17.24
CA LEU A 234 -42.03 -48.37 18.49
C LEU A 234 -43.45 -48.95 18.45
N PRO A 235 -43.64 -50.21 18.90
CA PRO A 235 -44.95 -50.84 18.93
C PRO A 235 -45.89 -50.18 19.95
N PRO A 236 -47.22 -50.17 19.71
CA PRO A 236 -48.20 -49.29 20.35
C PRO A 236 -48.40 -49.49 21.87
N GLN A 237 -47.81 -50.54 22.49
CA GLN A 237 -47.93 -50.77 23.93
C GLN A 237 -47.22 -49.74 24.83
N PHE A 238 -46.42 -48.81 24.28
CA PHE A 238 -45.69 -47.79 25.07
C PHE A 238 -46.13 -46.33 24.86
N ALA A 239 -47.13 -46.06 24.01
CA ALA A 239 -47.61 -44.70 23.76
C ALA A 239 -48.61 -44.24 24.83
N LYS A 240 -48.13 -43.72 25.97
CA LYS A 240 -48.98 -42.94 26.88
C LYS A 240 -48.96 -41.45 26.49
N PRO A 241 -50.13 -40.78 26.37
CA PRO A 241 -50.18 -39.35 26.14
C PRO A 241 -49.78 -38.62 27.43
N CYS A 242 -48.58 -38.06 27.49
CA CYS A 242 -48.21 -37.13 28.55
C CYS A 242 -48.85 -35.77 28.29
N SER A 243 -50.09 -35.60 28.74
CA SER A 243 -50.68 -34.28 28.98
C SER A 243 -50.06 -33.68 30.24
N ASN A 244 -48.98 -32.90 30.12
CA ASN A 244 -48.80 -31.64 30.84
C ASN A 244 -47.42 -31.04 30.56
N GLY A 245 -47.42 -29.80 30.06
CA GLY A 245 -46.23 -29.02 29.75
C GLY A 245 -45.46 -28.58 30.99
N ARG A 246 -44.64 -29.48 31.57
CA ARG A 246 -43.83 -29.17 32.75
C ARG A 246 -42.33 -29.45 32.64
N TRP A 247 -41.81 -29.69 31.44
CA TRP A 247 -40.39 -30.00 31.24
C TRP A 247 -39.49 -28.80 30.88
N PHE A 248 -40.03 -27.60 30.70
CA PHE A 248 -39.24 -26.44 30.27
C PHE A 248 -38.52 -25.65 31.38
N SER A 249 -38.54 -26.11 32.65
CA SER A 249 -37.96 -25.35 33.77
C SER A 249 -36.65 -25.92 34.34
N MET A 250 -35.98 -26.88 33.68
CA MET A 250 -34.78 -27.52 34.24
C MET A 250 -33.52 -27.45 33.37
N ILE A 251 -33.47 -26.52 32.40
CA ILE A 251 -32.26 -26.22 31.61
C ILE A 251 -32.12 -24.69 31.43
N ARG A 252 -32.03 -23.98 32.56
CA ARG A 252 -31.39 -22.65 32.68
C ARG A 252 -30.85 -22.52 34.10
N ARG A 253 -29.68 -23.10 34.35
CA ARG A 253 -28.67 -22.64 35.30
C ARG A 253 -27.32 -22.93 34.69
#